data_AF-A0A7V4XBB4-F1
#
_entry.id   AF-A0A7V4XBB4-F1
#
_cell.length_a   1.000
_cell.length_b   1.000
_cell.length_c   1.000
_cell.angle_alpha   90.00
_cell.angle_beta   90.00
_cell.angle_gamma   90.00
#
_symmetry.space_group_name_H-M   'P 1'
#
loop_
_entity.id
_entity.type
_entity.pdbx_description
1 polymer ?
#
loop_
_entity_poly.entity_id
_entity_poly.type
_entity_poly.pdbx_seq_one_letter_code
_entity_poly.pdbx_strand_id
1 'polypeptide(L)'
;MLVKRRGGMTEFIPSPSEKRDGVIRNHVLDLLTNIDARLRRIEDTADLPGDLAESFADTMALITREEAHVKRLNEALIEAGVNRGEDIAD
;
A
#
# COMPACT_ATOMS: atom_id res chain seq x y z
N MET A 1 -16.83 -5.93 7.60
CA MET A 1 -16.81 -4.44 7.81
C MET A 1 -18.22 -3.94 7.50
N LEU A 2 -18.86 -2.93 8.09
CA LEU A 2 -20.25 -2.51 7.76
C LEU A 2 -20.27 -1.10 7.12
N VAL A 3 -20.68 -0.96 5.85
CA VAL A 3 -21.03 0.31 5.19
C VAL A 3 -22.45 0.74 5.55
N LYS A 4 -22.61 2.02 5.87
CA LYS A 4 -23.93 2.65 5.91
C LYS A 4 -24.31 3.13 4.50
N ARG A 5 -25.25 2.46 3.84
CA ARG A 5 -25.97 2.99 2.66
C ARG A 5 -27.34 3.49 3.10
N ARG A 6 -27.91 4.46 2.36
CA ARG A 6 -29.23 5.08 2.62
C ARG A 6 -30.25 4.02 3.08
N GLY A 7 -30.48 3.91 4.39
CA GLY A 7 -31.43 2.96 4.98
C GLY A 7 -30.92 1.96 6.03
N GLY A 8 -29.61 1.81 6.30
CA GLY A 8 -29.14 0.90 7.37
C GLY A 8 -27.65 0.60 7.42
N MET A 9 -27.22 -0.23 8.39
CA MET A 9 -25.86 -0.79 8.48
C MET A 9 -25.79 -2.08 7.64
N THR A 10 -24.91 -2.15 6.64
CA THR A 10 -24.73 -3.31 5.75
C THR A 10 -23.27 -3.71 5.67
N GLU A 11 -22.91 -4.99 5.61
CA GLU A 11 -21.49 -5.40 5.65
C GLU A 11 -20.72 -4.94 4.38
N PHE A 12 -19.79 -3.98 4.48
CA PHE A 12 -18.67 -3.81 3.56
C PHE A 12 -17.86 -5.10 3.43
N ILE A 13 -17.96 -5.62 2.22
CA ILE A 13 -17.11 -6.64 1.68
C ILE A 13 -16.37 -5.91 0.56
N PRO A 14 -15.03 -5.70 0.67
CA PRO A 14 -14.30 -5.04 -0.40
C PRO A 14 -14.56 -5.80 -1.69
N SER A 15 -14.77 -5.05 -2.76
CA SER A 15 -15.12 -5.65 -4.04
C SER A 15 -14.01 -6.62 -4.48
N PRO A 16 -14.35 -7.66 -5.26
CA PRO A 16 -13.34 -8.56 -5.80
C PRO A 16 -12.25 -7.88 -6.64
N SER A 17 -12.46 -6.65 -7.13
CA SER A 17 -11.42 -5.82 -7.77
C SER A 17 -10.51 -5.19 -6.73
N GLU A 18 -11.05 -4.49 -5.73
CA GLU A 18 -10.25 -3.82 -4.68
C GLU A 18 -9.36 -4.80 -3.91
N LYS A 19 -9.87 -5.99 -3.59
CA LYS A 19 -9.05 -7.04 -2.95
C LYS A 19 -7.89 -7.47 -3.85
N ARG A 20 -8.14 -7.58 -5.16
CA ARG A 20 -7.16 -8.02 -6.14
C ARG A 20 -6.07 -6.98 -6.34
N ASP A 21 -6.45 -5.72 -6.42
CA ASP A 21 -5.53 -4.60 -6.57
C ASP A 21 -4.62 -4.48 -5.34
N GLY A 22 -5.15 -4.70 -4.13
CA GLY A 22 -4.35 -4.75 -2.91
C GLY A 22 -3.32 -5.90 -2.92
N VAL A 23 -3.72 -7.09 -3.37
CA VAL A 23 -2.81 -8.26 -3.47
C VAL A 23 -1.71 -8.00 -4.51
N ILE A 24 -2.07 -7.47 -5.68
CA ILE A 24 -1.12 -7.17 -6.75
C ILE A 24 -0.12 -6.11 -6.28
N ARG A 25 -0.60 -5.03 -5.63
CA ARG A 25 0.26 -3.97 -5.10
C ARG A 25 1.30 -4.53 -4.13
N ASN A 26 0.86 -5.30 -3.13
CA ASN A 26 1.77 -5.88 -2.14
C ASN A 26 2.83 -6.77 -2.81
N HIS A 27 2.39 -7.61 -3.76
CA HIS A 27 3.31 -8.48 -4.48
C HIS A 27 4.35 -7.68 -5.30
N VAL A 28 3.93 -6.60 -5.97
CA VAL A 28 4.85 -5.73 -6.72
C VAL A 28 5.85 -5.04 -5.80
N LEU A 29 5.43 -4.58 -4.62
CA LEU A 29 6.33 -3.96 -3.63
C LEU A 29 7.39 -4.94 -3.13
N ASP A 30 7.01 -6.20 -2.89
CA ASP A 30 7.94 -7.27 -2.51
C ASP A 30 8.97 -7.55 -3.62
N LEU A 31 8.51 -7.59 -4.88
CA LEU A 31 9.40 -7.76 -6.04
C LEU A 31 10.39 -6.61 -6.19
N LEU A 32 9.93 -5.37 -6.05
CA LEU A 32 10.77 -4.17 -6.12
C LEU A 32 11.85 -4.18 -5.03
N THR A 33 11.48 -4.55 -3.79
CA THR A 33 12.42 -4.71 -2.68
C THR A 33 13.46 -5.80 -2.98
N ASN A 34 13.05 -6.90 -3.60
CA ASN A 34 13.96 -7.97 -3.96
C ASN A 34 14.96 -7.55 -5.05
N ILE A 35 14.50 -6.79 -6.04
CA ILE A 35 15.32 -6.28 -7.13
C ILE A 35 16.39 -5.32 -6.60
N ASP A 36 16.00 -4.36 -5.76
CA ASP A 36 16.95 -3.43 -5.13
C ASP A 36 18.02 -4.15 -4.31
N ALA A 37 17.62 -5.11 -3.46
CA ALA A 37 18.58 -5.89 -2.68
C ALA A 37 19.58 -6.68 -3.55
N ARG A 38 19.17 -7.10 -4.76
CA ARG A 38 20.07 -7.75 -5.72
C ARG A 38 20.95 -6.76 -6.46
N LEU A 39 20.42 -5.61 -6.86
CA LEU A 39 21.17 -4.55 -7.52
C LEU A 39 22.27 -4.02 -6.61
N ARG A 40 21.96 -3.74 -5.34
CA ARG A 40 22.94 -3.36 -4.31
C ARG A 40 24.12 -4.33 -4.24
N ARG A 41 23.84 -5.63 -4.20
CA ARG A 41 24.91 -6.66 -4.18
C ARG A 41 25.78 -6.63 -5.43
N ILE A 42 25.19 -6.35 -6.59
CA ILE A 42 25.91 -6.25 -7.86
C ILE A 42 26.77 -4.99 -7.86
N GLU A 43 26.22 -3.85 -7.44
CA GLU A 43 26.90 -2.56 -7.34
C GLU A 43 28.07 -2.63 -6.35
N ASP A 44 27.86 -3.22 -5.17
CA ASP A 44 28.92 -3.47 -4.18
C ASP A 44 30.05 -4.34 -4.75
N THR A 45 29.71 -5.38 -5.52
CA THR A 45 30.69 -6.27 -6.15
C THR A 45 31.44 -5.58 -7.29
N ALA A 46 30.80 -4.63 -7.96
CA ALA A 46 31.34 -3.87 -9.09
C ALA A 46 32.02 -2.55 -8.68
N ASP A 47 32.07 -2.23 -7.38
CA ASP A 47 32.58 -0.97 -6.83
C ASP A 47 31.91 0.27 -7.44
N LEU A 48 30.60 0.17 -7.68
CA LEU A 48 29.79 1.25 -8.23
C LEU A 48 29.25 2.16 -7.11
N PRO A 49 29.07 3.48 -7.37
CA PRO A 49 28.48 4.39 -6.40
C PRO A 49 27.06 3.98 -5.99
N GLY A 50 26.82 3.82 -4.69
CA GLY A 50 25.54 3.37 -4.11
C GLY A 50 24.46 4.45 -3.97
N ASP A 51 24.73 5.69 -4.39
CA ASP A 51 23.85 6.85 -4.18
C ASP A 51 22.41 6.61 -4.70
N LEU A 52 22.27 5.92 -5.84
CA LEU A 52 20.97 5.57 -6.42
C LEU A 52 20.24 4.47 -5.63
N ALA A 53 20.98 3.47 -5.15
CA ALA A 53 20.41 2.41 -4.32
C ALA A 53 19.97 2.95 -2.96
N GLU A 54 20.73 3.87 -2.36
CA GLU A 54 20.32 4.57 -1.13
C GLU A 54 19.02 5.37 -1.35
N SER A 55 18.96 6.19 -2.40
CA SER A 55 17.76 6.95 -2.74
C SER A 55 16.53 6.06 -2.99
N PHE A 56 16.73 4.88 -3.59
CA PHE A 56 15.65 3.92 -3.80
C PHE A 56 15.14 3.34 -2.47
N ALA A 57 16.03 2.92 -1.58
CA ALA A 57 15.62 2.38 -0.28
C ALA A 57 14.92 3.42 0.60
N ASP A 58 15.38 4.68 0.56
CA ASP A 58 14.70 5.78 1.26
C ASP A 58 13.27 5.98 0.75
N THR A 59 13.09 5.88 -0.57
CA THR A 59 11.77 5.97 -1.20
C THR A 59 10.88 4.78 -0.79
N MET A 60 11.42 3.56 -0.76
CA MET A 60 10.68 2.37 -0.32
C MET A 60 10.31 2.43 1.16
N ALA A 61 11.20 2.94 2.02
CA ALA A 61 10.94 3.15 3.43
C ALA A 61 9.81 4.17 3.64
N LEU A 62 9.80 5.26 2.86
CA LEU A 62 8.70 6.23 2.85
C LEU A 62 7.37 5.57 2.46
N ILE A 63 7.33 4.87 1.32
CA ILE A 63 6.11 4.19 0.85
C ILE A 63 5.58 3.21 1.90
N THR A 64 6.45 2.41 2.50
CA THR A 64 6.08 1.42 3.53
C THR A 64 5.47 2.10 4.75
N ARG A 65 6.04 3.23 5.17
CA ARG A 65 5.54 4.01 6.30
C ARG A 65 4.16 4.60 6.00
N GLU A 66 3.98 5.17 4.81
CA GLU A 66 2.71 5.76 4.40
C GLU A 66 1.62 4.68 4.23
N GLU A 67 1.92 3.53 3.63
CA GLU A 67 0.99 2.39 3.55
C GLU A 67 0.60 1.87 4.95
N ALA A 68 1.57 1.77 5.87
CA ALA A 68 1.30 1.39 7.26
C ALA A 68 0.47 2.46 8.01
N HIS A 69 0.64 3.75 7.68
CA HIS A 69 -0.17 4.82 8.23
C HIS A 69 -1.59 4.77 7.68
N VAL A 70 -1.78 4.64 6.37
CA VAL A 70 -3.09 4.50 5.72
C VAL A 70 -3.83 3.28 6.23
N LYS A 71 -3.14 2.15 6.41
CA LYS A 71 -3.72 0.94 6.99
C LYS A 71 -4.26 1.19 8.41
N ARG A 72 -3.45 1.80 9.29
CA ARG A 72 -3.87 2.15 10.65
C ARG A 72 -4.99 3.18 10.69
N LEU A 73 -4.95 4.17 9.79
CA LEU A 73 -6.00 5.16 9.67
C LEU A 73 -7.31 4.51 9.22
N ASN A 74 -7.25 3.59 8.25
CA ASN A 74 -8.41 2.82 7.83
C ASN A 74 -8.94 1.95 8.97
N GLU A 75 -8.09 1.28 9.74
CA GLU A 75 -8.47 0.52 10.94
C GLU A 75 -9.16 1.43 11.98
N ALA A 76 -8.60 2.61 12.28
CA ALA A 76 -9.18 3.56 13.24
C ALA A 76 -10.49 4.20 12.74
N LEU A 77 -10.61 4.49 11.44
CA LEU A 77 -11.86 4.98 10.85
C LEU A 77 -12.95 3.90 10.84
N ILE A 78 -12.57 2.63 10.68
CA ILE A 78 -13.46 1.48 10.88
C ILE A 78 -13.93 1.41 12.34
N GLU A 79 -13.03 1.58 13.32
CA GLU A 79 -13.38 1.63 14.74
C GLU A 79 -14.29 2.82 15.09
N ALA A 80 -14.07 3.98 14.45
CA ALA A 80 -14.82 5.21 14.70
C ALA A 80 -16.12 5.35 13.87
N GLY A 81 -16.39 4.44 12.94
CA GLY A 81 -17.64 4.42 12.14
C GLY A 81 -17.77 5.49 11.06
N VAL A 82 -16.68 6.07 10.55
CA VAL A 82 -16.68 7.15 9.53
C VAL A 82 -16.59 6.57 8.11
N ASN A 83 -17.46 7.03 7.20
CA ASN A 83 -17.61 6.54 5.82
C ASN A 83 -17.10 7.62 4.82
N ARG A 84 -16.11 7.32 3.95
CA ARG A 84 -15.77 8.18 2.81
C ARG A 84 -16.82 7.95 1.70
N GLY A 85 -17.74 8.90 1.54
CA GLY A 85 -18.65 8.94 0.40
C GLY A 85 -17.94 9.61 -0.77
N GLU A 86 -17.57 8.84 -1.79
CA GLU A 86 -17.41 9.38 -3.14
C GLU A 86 -18.57 8.84 -3.97
N ASP A 87 -19.52 9.75 -4.24
CA ASP A 87 -20.49 9.62 -5.31
C ASP A 87 -19.72 9.59 -6.64
N ILE A 88 -19.53 8.40 -7.22
CA ILE A 88 -19.27 8.29 -8.66
C ILE A 88 -20.65 8.24 -9.31
N ALA A 89 -21.10 9.40 -9.79
CA ALA A 89 -22.24 9.55 -10.67
C ALA A 89 -21.86 9.10 -12.09
N ASP A 90 -22.76 8.28 -12.67
CA ASP A 90 -22.91 7.78 -14.06
C ASP A 90 -21.68 7.62 -14.96
#